data_AF-A0A316MAN6-F1
#
_entry.id   AF-A0A316MAN6-F1
#
_cell.length_a   1.000
_cell.length_b   1.000
_cell.length_c   1.000
_cell.angle_alpha   90.00
_cell.angle_beta   90.00
_cell.angle_gamma   90.00
#
_symmetry.space_group_name_H-M   'P 1'
#
loop_
_entity.id
_entity.type
_entity.pdbx_description
1 polymer ?
#
loop_
_entity_poly.entity_id
_entity_poly.type
_entity_poly.pdbx_seq_one_letter_code
_entity_poly.pdbx_strand_id
1 'polypeptide(L)'
;WRREIDGIEHALWIAADTKGGYYVAVFNLGDKDSDISIPLADLEIYDGVNGTELWSGEHVEEPKSLSVSLKSHGARAYHFDLIRN
;
A
#
# COMPACT_ATOMS: atom_id res chain seq x y z
N TRP A 1 11.02 0.36 -2.28
CA TRP A 1 11.86 1.43 -2.87
C TRP A 1 11.41 2.80 -2.36
N ARG A 2 12.12 3.87 -2.72
CA ARG A 2 11.76 5.27 -2.39
C ARG A 2 11.26 5.98 -3.65
N ARG A 3 10.29 6.89 -3.50
CA ARG A 3 9.76 7.71 -4.60
C ARG A 3 9.34 9.07 -4.07
N GLU A 4 9.65 10.12 -4.81
CA GLU A 4 9.08 11.44 -4.57
C GLU A 4 7.75 11.56 -5.32
N ILE A 5 6.69 11.94 -4.62
CA ILE A 5 5.35 12.17 -5.16
C ILE A 5 4.91 13.54 -4.65
N ASP A 6 4.58 14.44 -5.57
CA ASP A 6 4.19 15.83 -5.28
C ASP A 6 5.15 16.59 -4.34
N GLY A 7 6.46 16.34 -4.49
CA GLY A 7 7.51 16.97 -3.67
C GLY A 7 7.66 16.38 -2.27
N ILE A 8 7.03 15.24 -1.98
CA ILE A 8 7.09 14.54 -0.71
C ILE A 8 7.74 13.16 -0.93
N GLU A 9 8.80 12.86 -0.19
CA GLU A 9 9.46 11.57 -0.23
C GLU A 9 8.61 10.50 0.46
N HIS A 10 8.40 9.40 -0.25
CA HIS A 10 7.70 8.23 0.26
C HIS A 10 8.59 6.99 0.16
N ALA A 11 8.48 6.11 1.15
CA ALA A 11 9.05 4.78 1.09
C ALA A 11 7.95 3.72 0.98
N LEU A 12 8.16 2.74 0.12
CA LEU A 12 7.26 1.62 -0.11
C LEU A 12 8.02 0.32 0.17
N TRP A 13 7.36 -0.58 0.88
CA TRP A 13 7.85 -1.92 1.19
C TRP A 13 6.81 -2.96 0.81
N ILE A 14 7.28 -4.09 0.27
CA ILE A 14 6.46 -5.26 -0.01
C ILE A 14 7.18 -6.52 0.48
N ALA A 15 6.41 -7.48 0.99
CA ALA A 15 6.84 -8.82 1.32
C ALA A 15 5.77 -9.84 0.90
N ALA A 16 6.18 -11.01 0.41
CA ALA A 16 5.25 -12.09 0.12
C ALA A 16 4.80 -12.79 1.43
N ASP A 17 3.52 -13.12 1.52
CA ASP A 17 2.95 -13.97 2.57
C ASP A 17 3.15 -15.45 2.19
N THR A 18 3.54 -16.24 3.20
CA THR A 18 3.64 -17.71 3.13
C THR A 18 2.38 -18.42 2.61
N LYS A 19 1.20 -17.79 2.70
CA LYS A 19 -0.08 -18.35 2.23
C LYS A 19 -0.50 -17.91 0.83
N GLY A 20 0.34 -17.13 0.15
CA GLY A 20 0.12 -16.67 -1.23
C GLY A 20 -0.28 -15.21 -1.37
N GLY A 21 -0.36 -14.43 -0.30
CA GLY A 21 -0.68 -13.00 -0.33
C GLY A 21 0.55 -12.08 -0.30
N TYR A 22 0.31 -10.81 0.06
CA TYR A 22 1.36 -9.79 0.18
C TYR A 22 1.14 -8.93 1.42
N TYR A 23 2.23 -8.49 2.04
CA TYR A 23 2.24 -7.38 2.99
C TYR A 23 2.83 -6.16 2.31
N VAL A 24 2.13 -5.03 2.40
CA VAL A 24 2.58 -3.75 1.83
C VAL A 24 2.61 -2.70 2.93
N ALA A 25 3.68 -1.91 3.00
CA ALA A 25 3.76 -0.75 3.87
C ALA A 25 4.16 0.50 3.09
N VAL A 26 3.46 1.59 3.35
CA VAL A 26 3.67 2.90 2.73
C VAL A 26 3.98 3.90 3.83
N PHE A 27 5.06 4.64 3.65
CA PHE A 27 5.53 5.65 4.60
C PHE A 27 5.61 7.00 3.91
N ASN A 28 5.11 8.04 4.56
CA ASN A 28 5.41 9.42 4.25
C ASN A 28 6.65 9.83 5.05
N LEU A 29 7.75 10.17 4.38
CA LEU A 29 8.99 10.58 5.02
C LEU A 29 9.14 12.11 5.07
N GLY A 30 8.25 12.86 4.42
CA GLY A 30 8.29 14.31 4.38
C GLY A 30 7.56 14.98 5.53
N ASP A 31 7.72 16.30 5.62
CA ASP A 31 7.19 17.14 6.69
C ASP A 31 5.74 17.61 6.45
N LYS A 32 5.09 17.15 5.37
CA LYS A 32 3.74 17.55 4.97
C LYS A 32 2.84 16.34 4.81
N ASP A 33 1.54 16.54 5.04
CA ASP A 33 0.52 15.56 4.72
C ASP A 33 0.50 15.27 3.21
N SER A 34 0.15 14.04 2.84
CA SER A 34 0.10 13.59 1.46
C SER A 34 -1.10 12.69 1.17
N ASP A 35 -1.59 12.77 -0.06
CA ASP A 35 -2.57 11.86 -0.64
C ASP A 35 -1.92 11.20 -1.85
N ILE A 36 -1.67 9.90 -1.80
CA ILE A 36 -0.99 9.18 -2.89
C ILE A 36 -1.87 8.06 -3.43
N SER A 37 -1.74 7.79 -4.73
CA SER A 37 -2.34 6.64 -5.40
C SER A 37 -1.26 5.86 -6.12
N ILE A 38 -1.03 4.62 -5.69
CA ILE A 38 0.01 3.75 -6.22
C ILE A 38 -0.67 2.59 -6.96
N PRO A 39 -0.50 2.42 -8.29
CA PRO A 39 -0.98 1.24 -8.99
C PRO A 39 -0.43 -0.05 -8.35
N LEU A 40 -1.24 -1.10 -8.17
CA LEU A 40 -0.75 -2.34 -7.58
C LEU A 40 0.34 -3.02 -8.44
N ALA A 41 0.30 -2.80 -9.75
CA ALA A 41 1.36 -3.25 -10.65
C ALA A 41 2.72 -2.61 -10.38
N ASP A 42 2.75 -1.36 -9.88
CA ASP A 42 4.00 -0.72 -9.43
C ASP A 42 4.53 -1.42 -8.17
N LEU A 43 3.64 -2.06 -7.39
CA LEU A 43 3.96 -2.88 -6.23
C LEU A 43 4.35 -4.33 -6.59
N GLU A 44 4.46 -4.67 -7.88
CA GLU A 44 4.65 -6.05 -8.37
C GLU A 44 3.50 -7.01 -8.00
N ILE A 45 2.31 -6.48 -7.66
CA ILE A 45 1.10 -7.24 -7.41
C ILE A 45 0.25 -7.21 -8.69
N TYR A 46 0.25 -8.33 -9.42
CA TYR A 46 -0.44 -8.47 -10.71
C TYR A 46 -1.73 -9.29 -10.64
N ASP A 47 -1.86 -10.14 -9.61
CA ASP A 47 -3.03 -10.97 -9.39
C ASP A 47 -4.18 -10.16 -8.76
N GLY A 48 -5.41 -10.65 -8.92
CA GLY A 48 -6.55 -10.12 -8.18
C GLY A 48 -6.41 -10.37 -6.68
N VAL A 49 -6.52 -9.32 -5.88
CA VAL A 49 -6.38 -9.37 -4.41
C VAL A 49 -7.50 -8.63 -3.70
N ASN A 50 -7.79 -9.02 -2.46
CA ASN A 50 -8.52 -8.20 -1.50
C ASN A 50 -7.56 -7.71 -0.41
N GLY A 51 -7.74 -6.49 0.07
CA GLY A 51 -6.86 -5.88 1.04
C GLY A 51 -7.53 -5.62 2.39
N THR A 52 -6.73 -5.73 3.44
CA THR A 52 -7.08 -5.27 4.80
C THR A 52 -6.00 -4.33 5.29
N GLU A 53 -6.36 -3.11 5.66
CA GLU A 53 -5.48 -2.19 6.37
C GLU A 53 -5.31 -2.69 7.81
N LEU A 54 -4.06 -2.93 8.20
CA LEU A 54 -3.72 -3.74 9.38
C LEU A 54 -3.99 -3.04 10.71
N TRP A 55 -4.07 -1.71 10.75
CA TRP A 55 -4.24 -0.96 12.00
C TRP A 55 -5.71 -0.62 12.28
N SER A 56 -6.46 -0.28 11.25
CA SER A 56 -7.88 0.09 11.31
C SER A 56 -8.82 -1.09 11.05
N GLY A 57 -8.35 -2.11 10.34
CA GLY A 57 -9.19 -3.20 9.83
C GLY A 57 -10.04 -2.80 8.62
N GLU A 58 -9.81 -1.63 8.01
CA GLU A 58 -10.49 -1.20 6.79
C GLU A 58 -10.25 -2.19 5.64
N HIS A 59 -11.32 -2.59 4.94
CA HIS A 59 -11.24 -3.52 3.82
C HIS A 59 -11.34 -2.80 2.48
N VAL A 60 -10.59 -3.30 1.49
CA VAL A 60 -10.63 -2.86 0.11
C VAL A 60 -10.80 -4.08 -0.80
N GLU A 61 -11.86 -4.07 -1.62
CA GLU A 61 -12.18 -5.17 -2.52
C GLU A 61 -11.61 -4.90 -3.91
N GLU A 62 -10.90 -5.89 -4.47
CA GLU A 62 -10.31 -5.89 -5.80
C GLU A 62 -9.64 -4.55 -6.23
N PRO A 63 -8.79 -3.92 -5.38
CA PRO A 63 -8.23 -2.62 -5.73
C PRO A 63 -7.25 -2.73 -6.91
N LYS A 64 -7.32 -1.77 -7.83
CA LYS A 64 -6.32 -1.61 -8.89
C LYS A 64 -5.14 -0.73 -8.48
N SER A 65 -5.37 0.10 -7.46
CA SER A 65 -4.41 1.03 -6.88
C SER A 65 -4.64 1.15 -5.39
N LEU A 66 -3.56 1.37 -4.66
CA LEU A 66 -3.59 1.72 -3.25
C LEU A 66 -3.67 3.24 -3.10
N SER A 67 -4.85 3.73 -2.72
CA SER A 67 -5.08 5.15 -2.40
C SER A 67 -4.91 5.37 -0.90
N VAL A 68 -3.94 6.19 -0.50
CA VAL A 68 -3.57 6.40 0.89
C VAL A 68 -3.43 7.88 1.21
N SER A 69 -4.16 8.32 2.24
CA SER A 69 -3.90 9.60 2.91
C SER A 69 -2.98 9.37 4.11
N LEU A 70 -1.82 10.02 4.11
CA LEU A 70 -0.82 9.95 5.18
C LEU A 70 -0.59 11.33 5.77
N LYS A 71 -0.61 11.41 7.10
CA LYS A 71 -0.06 12.57 7.80
C LYS A 71 1.45 12.65 7.60
N SER A 72 2.02 13.83 7.81
CA SER A 72 3.48 14.01 7.94
C SER A 72 4.06 12.92 8.85
N HIS A 73 5.13 12.26 8.38
CA HIS A 73 5.78 11.11 9.04
C HIS A 73 4.88 9.89 9.32
N GLY A 74 3.70 9.83 8.71
CA GLY A 74 2.73 8.75 8.89
C GLY A 74 3.03 7.52 8.03
N ALA A 75 2.33 6.43 8.36
CA ALA A 75 2.39 5.19 7.59
C ALA A 75 1.00 4.56 7.46
N ARG A 76 0.84 3.67 6.47
CA ARG A 76 -0.23 2.65 6.39
C ARG A 76 0.36 1.30 6.03
N ALA A 77 -0.23 0.23 6.56
CA ALA A 77 0.19 -1.13 6.27
C ALA A 77 -1.03 -1.98 5.89
N TYR A 78 -0.85 -2.82 4.88
CA TYR A 78 -1.89 -3.65 4.29
C TYR A 78 -1.44 -5.10 4.23
N HIS A 79 -2.39 -6.00 4.43
CA HIS A 79 -2.29 -7.39 4.01
C HIS A 79 -3.24 -7.61 2.85
N PHE A 80 -2.73 -8.17 1.77
CA PHE A 80 -3.47 -8.52 0.56
C PHE A 80 -3.55 -10.03 0.43
N ASP A 81 -4.76 -10.55 0.35
CA ASP A 81 -5.05 -11.96 0.08
C ASP A 81 -5.42 -12.13 -1.40
N LEU A 82 -4.91 -13.20 -2.03
CA LEU A 82 -5.33 -13.55 -3.39
C LEU A 82 -6.82 -13.90 -3.44
N ILE A 83 -7.49 -13.39 -4.46
CA ILE A 83 -8.83 -13.84 -4.82
C ILE A 83 -8.67 -15.21 -5.47
N ARG A 84 -9.22 -16.24 -4.83
CA ARG A 84 -9.26 -17.58 -5.40
C ARG A 84 -10.47 -17.66 -6.32
N ASN A 85 -10.21 -17.89 -7.62
CA ASN A 85 -11.23 -18.26 -8.60
C ASN A 85 -11.83 -19.64 -8.31
#